data_AF-A0A2K6LUV5-F1
#
_entry.id   AF-A0A2K6LUV5-F1
#
_cell.length_a   1.000
_cell.length_b   1.000
_cell.length_c   1.000
_cell.angle_alpha   90.00
_cell.angle_beta   90.00
_cell.angle_gamma   90.00
#
_symmetry.space_group_name_H-M   'P 1'
#
loop_
_entity.id
_entity.type
_entity.pdbx_description
1 polymer ?
#
loop_
_entity_poly.entity_id
_entity_poly.type
_entity_poly.pdbx_seq_one_letter_code
_entity_poly.pdbx_strand_id
1 'polypeptide(L)'
;IKERKRFLGDTKHFCPVVLKENFILQPGNTEEAAKYREKIYYFSSAEAKEKFLEHPEDYVAHEEPLKAPPLRICLVGPQGSGKTLCGRNSSRKLLLKTEKKVGPEFEEDSEDEQAAKQELEELAIQANVKVEEENTKKQLPEVQLTEEEEVIKSSLMENEPLPPEILEAILSEWWLQEPIRSTGFILDGFPRYPEEAQFWGSWIFPDATVLYKCFDRLLPAQIEKWKLKQKKKLERKKLIKDMKTKIRVDMIAKRRAELILERDKKRREVRSHSVVQGRVQWHNHSSLQPGTPGLKGSPHLSLSKC
;
A
#
# COMPACT_ATOMS: atom_id res chain seq x y z
N ILE A 1 11.98 -36.68 -37.50
CA ILE A 1 13.37 -36.49 -37.99
C ILE A 1 14.28 -36.81 -36.81
N LYS A 2 14.98 -37.96 -36.83
CA LYS A 2 15.91 -38.34 -35.76
C LYS A 2 17.13 -37.43 -35.86
N GLU A 3 17.28 -36.48 -34.94
CA GLU A 3 18.51 -35.69 -34.83
C GLU A 3 19.70 -36.65 -34.69
N ARG A 4 20.68 -36.53 -35.60
CA ARG A 4 21.96 -37.23 -35.44
C ARG A 4 22.47 -36.83 -34.06
N LYS A 5 22.78 -37.81 -33.19
CA LYS A 5 23.31 -37.56 -31.84
C LYS A 5 24.54 -36.66 -31.95
N ARG A 6 24.35 -35.34 -31.81
CA ARG A 6 25.44 -34.38 -31.71
C ARG A 6 26.13 -34.71 -30.39
N PHE A 7 27.44 -34.94 -30.44
CA PHE A 7 28.24 -35.13 -29.23
C PHE A 7 28.38 -33.77 -28.55
N LEU A 8 27.38 -33.42 -27.75
CA LEU A 8 27.33 -32.15 -27.02
C LEU A 8 28.26 -32.18 -25.81
N GLY A 9 28.71 -31.00 -25.43
CA GLY A 9 29.44 -30.73 -24.19
C GLY A 9 28.66 -31.09 -22.93
N ASP A 10 29.33 -30.96 -21.79
CA ASP A 10 28.75 -31.27 -20.47
C ASP A 10 27.54 -30.37 -20.14
N THR A 11 27.49 -29.17 -20.72
CA THR A 11 26.38 -28.21 -20.59
C THR A 11 25.30 -28.36 -21.66
N LYS A 12 25.36 -29.40 -22.50
CA LYS A 12 24.41 -29.68 -23.60
C LYS A 12 24.25 -28.50 -24.56
N HIS A 13 23.12 -27.79 -24.49
CA HIS A 13 22.76 -26.66 -25.33
C HIS A 13 22.87 -25.31 -24.60
N PHE A 14 23.32 -25.33 -23.34
CA PHE A 14 23.52 -24.13 -22.53
C PHE A 14 24.95 -23.63 -22.60
N CYS A 15 25.12 -22.32 -22.47
CA CYS A 15 26.41 -21.66 -22.47
C CYS A 15 27.20 -22.02 -21.19
N PRO A 16 28.39 -22.64 -21.31
CA PRO A 16 29.16 -23.05 -20.13
C PRO A 16 29.77 -21.87 -19.37
N VAL A 17 30.11 -20.78 -20.06
CA VAL A 17 30.66 -19.55 -19.44
C VAL A 17 29.63 -18.86 -18.54
N VAL A 18 28.45 -18.57 -19.08
CA VAL A 18 27.35 -17.94 -18.32
C VAL A 18 26.90 -18.81 -17.14
N LEU A 19 26.89 -20.13 -17.31
CA LEU A 19 26.58 -21.06 -16.22
C LEU A 19 27.60 -20.95 -15.08
N LYS A 20 28.89 -20.81 -15.39
CA LYS A 20 29.97 -20.72 -14.40
C LYS A 20 30.05 -19.35 -13.72
N GLU A 21 29.97 -18.28 -14.50
CA GLU A 21 30.13 -16.90 -14.01
C GLU A 21 28.87 -16.40 -13.27
N ASN A 22 27.68 -16.65 -13.84
CA ASN A 22 26.42 -16.04 -13.40
C ASN A 22 25.42 -17.06 -12.83
N PHE A 23 25.73 -18.36 -12.88
CA PHE A 23 24.79 -19.43 -12.50
C PHE A 23 23.46 -19.33 -13.25
N ILE A 24 23.49 -19.04 -14.56
CA ILE A 24 22.30 -18.93 -15.42
C ILE A 24 22.35 -19.99 -16.52
N LEU A 25 21.26 -20.74 -16.70
CA LEU A 25 21.07 -21.65 -17.84
C LEU A 25 20.62 -20.87 -19.07
N GLN A 26 21.53 -20.09 -19.64
CA GLN A 26 21.27 -19.38 -20.88
C GLN A 26 21.48 -20.30 -22.10
N PRO A 27 20.50 -20.41 -23.01
CA PRO A 27 20.66 -21.15 -24.26
C PRO A 27 21.78 -20.56 -25.11
N GLY A 28 22.65 -21.43 -25.64
CA GLY A 28 23.70 -21.02 -26.58
C GLY A 28 23.19 -20.97 -28.02
N ASN A 29 23.78 -20.09 -28.82
CA ASN A 29 23.51 -19.98 -30.25
C ASN A 29 24.26 -21.07 -31.02
N THR A 30 23.63 -21.60 -32.07
CA THR A 30 24.24 -22.65 -32.90
C THR A 30 25.37 -22.10 -33.79
N GLU A 31 25.33 -20.81 -34.11
CA GLU A 31 26.35 -20.10 -34.89
C GLU A 31 27.64 -19.91 -34.09
N GLU A 32 27.50 -19.56 -32.81
CA GLU A 32 28.59 -19.46 -31.86
C GLU A 32 28.84 -20.80 -31.18
N ALA A 33 29.23 -21.80 -31.96
CA ALA A 33 29.68 -23.09 -31.45
C ALA A 33 31.21 -23.22 -31.49
N ALA A 34 31.78 -23.94 -30.53
CA ALA A 34 33.17 -24.38 -30.57
C ALA A 34 33.30 -25.85 -30.19
N LYS A 35 34.31 -26.52 -30.74
CA LYS A 35 34.60 -27.92 -30.45
C LYS A 35 35.78 -28.00 -29.48
N TYR A 36 35.59 -28.69 -28.36
CA TYR A 36 36.64 -28.94 -27.37
C TYR A 36 36.56 -30.38 -26.87
N ARG A 37 37.70 -31.09 -26.85
CA ARG A 37 37.78 -32.52 -26.46
C ARG A 37 36.69 -33.40 -27.12
N GLU A 38 36.54 -33.27 -28.44
CA GLU A 38 35.55 -33.99 -29.26
C GLU A 38 34.07 -33.67 -28.98
N LYS A 39 33.78 -32.77 -28.04
CA LYS A 39 32.42 -32.30 -27.73
C LYS A 39 32.17 -30.91 -28.32
N ILE A 40 30.92 -30.65 -28.70
CA ILE A 40 30.47 -29.35 -29.22
C ILE A 40 29.83 -28.55 -28.08
N TYR A 41 30.33 -27.35 -27.84
CA TYR A 41 29.77 -26.38 -26.90
C TYR A 41 29.13 -25.23 -27.67
N TYR A 42 28.00 -24.72 -27.18
CA TYR A 42 27.30 -23.57 -27.71
C TYR A 42 27.44 -22.39 -26.75
N PHE A 43 27.59 -21.18 -27.30
CA PHE A 43 27.81 -19.96 -26.52
C PHE A 43 26.70 -18.94 -26.78
N SER A 44 26.35 -18.15 -25.77
CA SER A 44 25.34 -17.09 -25.90
C SER A 44 25.83 -15.91 -26.75
N SER A 45 27.13 -15.60 -26.70
CA SER A 45 27.78 -14.53 -27.44
C SER A 45 29.17 -14.95 -27.94
N ALA A 46 29.72 -14.20 -28.89
CA ALA A 46 31.10 -14.35 -29.35
C ALA A 46 32.11 -14.11 -28.22
N GLU A 47 31.84 -13.17 -27.32
CA GLU A 47 32.66 -12.89 -26.13
C GLU A 47 32.74 -14.10 -25.19
N ALA A 48 31.59 -14.75 -24.93
CA ALA A 48 31.56 -15.96 -24.11
C ALA A 48 32.34 -17.12 -24.76
N LYS A 49 32.33 -17.21 -26.09
CA LYS A 49 33.12 -18.19 -26.83
C LYS A 49 34.62 -17.90 -26.73
N GLU A 50 35.04 -16.64 -26.85
CA GLU A 50 36.44 -16.24 -26.74
C GLU A 50 36.99 -16.57 -25.35
N LYS A 51 36.29 -16.17 -24.28
CA LYS A 51 36.64 -16.52 -22.89
C LYS A 51 36.80 -18.03 -22.68
N PHE A 52 35.91 -18.82 -23.29
CA PHE A 52 36.00 -20.28 -23.22
C PHE A 52 37.23 -20.81 -23.95
N LEU A 53 37.60 -20.23 -25.08
CA LEU A 53 38.76 -20.67 -25.86
C LEU A 53 40.09 -20.31 -25.18
N GLU A 54 40.14 -19.22 -24.43
CA GLU A 54 41.30 -18.84 -23.61
C GLU A 54 41.56 -19.87 -22.49
N HIS A 55 40.51 -20.22 -21.74
CA HIS A 55 40.60 -21.10 -20.57
C HIS A 55 39.48 -22.15 -20.53
N PRO A 56 39.45 -23.14 -21.45
CA PRO A 56 38.33 -24.09 -21.56
C PRO A 56 38.21 -25.03 -20.36
N GLU A 57 39.29 -25.22 -19.61
CA GLU A 57 39.35 -26.08 -18.43
C GLU A 57 38.49 -25.54 -17.28
N ASP A 58 38.35 -24.21 -17.15
CA ASP A 58 37.58 -23.60 -16.05
C ASP A 58 36.05 -23.81 -16.18
N TYR A 59 35.59 -24.10 -17.40
CA TYR A 59 34.18 -24.16 -17.78
C TYR A 59 33.68 -25.58 -18.07
N VAL A 60 34.57 -26.56 -18.14
CA VAL A 60 34.25 -27.97 -18.43
C VAL A 60 34.33 -28.79 -17.15
N ALA A 61 33.54 -29.87 -17.06
CA ALA A 61 33.61 -30.75 -15.90
C ALA A 61 34.93 -31.54 -15.93
N HIS A 62 35.72 -31.45 -14.85
CA HIS A 62 36.94 -32.22 -14.68
C HIS A 62 36.70 -33.41 -13.75
N GLU A 63 36.78 -33.19 -12.44
CA GLU A 63 36.59 -34.26 -11.44
C GLU A 63 35.22 -34.20 -10.76
N GLU A 64 34.67 -32.99 -10.58
CA GLU A 64 33.34 -32.79 -10.02
C GLU A 64 32.33 -32.38 -11.11
N PRO A 65 31.08 -32.87 -11.02
CA PRO A 65 29.99 -32.37 -11.85
C PRO A 65 29.85 -30.85 -11.69
N LEU A 66 29.50 -30.18 -12.79
CA LEU A 66 29.18 -28.75 -12.74
C LEU A 66 28.06 -28.51 -11.71
N LYS A 67 28.27 -27.54 -10.83
CA LYS A 67 27.28 -27.16 -9.82
C LYS A 67 26.01 -26.71 -10.52
N ALA A 68 24.89 -27.32 -10.15
CA ALA A 68 23.59 -26.90 -10.66
C ALA A 68 23.28 -25.48 -10.15
N PRO A 69 22.75 -24.59 -11.01
CA PRO A 69 22.34 -23.28 -10.57
C PRO A 69 21.14 -23.40 -9.62
N PRO A 70 20.99 -22.45 -8.69
CA PRO A 70 19.85 -22.44 -7.80
C PRO A 70 18.57 -22.14 -8.57
N LEU A 71 17.49 -22.83 -8.21
CA LEU A 71 16.25 -22.84 -8.99
C LEU A 71 15.56 -21.47 -9.00
N ARG A 72 15.29 -20.97 -10.21
CA ARG A 72 14.53 -19.75 -10.47
C ARG A 72 13.24 -20.11 -11.21
N ILE A 73 12.12 -20.03 -10.50
CA ILE A 73 10.83 -20.54 -10.99
C ILE A 73 9.83 -19.40 -11.13
N CYS A 74 9.16 -19.30 -12.28
CA CYS A 74 8.05 -18.37 -12.47
C CYS A 74 6.70 -19.09 -12.40
N LEU A 75 5.75 -18.52 -11.65
CA LEU A 75 4.38 -19.00 -11.55
C LEU A 75 3.46 -18.06 -12.30
N VAL A 76 2.94 -18.55 -13.43
CA VAL A 76 2.07 -17.77 -14.32
C VAL A 76 0.70 -18.42 -14.37
N GLY A 77 -0.36 -17.62 -14.28
CA GLY A 77 -1.73 -18.12 -14.32
C GLY A 77 -2.76 -17.10 -13.84
N PRO A 78 -4.06 -17.36 -14.03
CA PRO A 78 -5.12 -16.43 -13.67
C PRO A 78 -5.16 -16.18 -12.16
N GLN A 79 -5.60 -15.00 -11.75
CA GLN A 79 -5.76 -14.65 -10.33
C GLN A 79 -6.78 -15.61 -9.68
N GLY A 80 -6.49 -16.06 -8.46
CA GLY A 80 -7.34 -17.03 -7.76
C GLY A 80 -7.15 -18.49 -8.18
N SER A 81 -6.21 -18.80 -9.06
CA SER A 81 -5.85 -20.19 -9.43
C SER A 81 -5.09 -20.97 -8.34
N GLY A 82 -4.78 -20.34 -7.22
CA GLY A 82 -3.99 -20.95 -6.14
C GLY A 82 -2.48 -20.99 -6.40
N LYS A 83 -1.99 -20.30 -7.45
CA LYS A 83 -0.55 -20.19 -7.77
C LYS A 83 0.28 -19.72 -6.57
N THR A 84 -0.20 -18.72 -5.81
CA THR A 84 0.48 -18.20 -4.61
C THR A 84 0.55 -19.23 -3.49
N LEU A 85 -0.53 -19.98 -3.25
CA LEU A 85 -0.57 -21.03 -2.23
C LEU A 85 0.39 -22.17 -2.58
N CYS A 86 0.40 -22.60 -3.84
CA CYS A 86 1.27 -23.66 -4.31
C CYS A 86 2.75 -23.21 -4.39
N GLY A 87 2.99 -21.95 -4.76
CA GLY A 87 4.30 -21.31 -4.72
C GLY A 87 4.87 -21.27 -3.31
N ARG A 88 4.09 -20.86 -2.32
CA ARG A 88 4.49 -20.90 -0.91
C ARG A 88 4.76 -22.31 -0.42
N ASN A 89 3.93 -23.29 -0.77
CA ASN A 89 4.16 -24.67 -0.34
C ASN A 89 5.43 -25.27 -0.98
N SER A 90 5.68 -24.95 -2.26
CA SER A 90 6.89 -25.35 -2.98
C SER A 90 8.13 -24.66 -2.42
N SER A 91 8.05 -23.34 -2.19
CA SER A 91 9.09 -22.53 -1.55
C SER A 91 9.42 -23.07 -0.16
N ARG A 92 8.44 -23.40 0.69
CA ARG A 92 8.67 -23.97 2.03
C ARG A 92 9.33 -25.34 2.02
N LYS A 93 9.06 -26.17 1.01
CA LYS A 93 9.75 -27.44 0.80
C LYS A 93 11.20 -27.23 0.33
N LEU A 94 11.46 -26.14 -0.40
CA LEU A 94 12.79 -25.74 -0.86
C LEU A 94 13.58 -24.93 0.19
N LEU A 95 12.91 -24.21 1.10
CA LEU A 95 13.44 -23.28 2.10
C LEU A 95 13.16 -23.77 3.53
N LEU A 96 13.67 -24.94 3.91
CA LEU A 96 13.51 -25.53 5.25
C LEU A 96 14.32 -24.83 6.37
N LYS A 97 14.73 -23.56 6.23
CA LYS A 97 15.62 -22.87 7.19
C LYS A 97 15.34 -21.41 7.53
N THR A 98 14.15 -20.88 7.25
CA THR A 98 13.78 -19.55 7.78
C THR A 98 12.44 -19.61 8.49
N GLU A 99 12.50 -19.60 9.82
CA GLU A 99 11.36 -19.37 10.68
C GLU A 99 10.91 -17.92 10.53
N LYS A 100 9.88 -17.70 9.71
CA LYS A 100 8.84 -16.69 9.93
C LYS A 100 7.68 -17.01 9.00
N LYS A 101 6.53 -17.33 9.60
CA LYS A 101 5.26 -17.49 8.90
C LYS A 101 4.71 -16.08 8.68
N VAL A 102 4.61 -15.65 7.43
CA VAL A 102 3.93 -14.42 7.02
C VAL A 102 3.15 -14.76 5.74
N GLY A 103 1.89 -14.34 5.68
CA GLY A 103 0.94 -14.78 4.67
C GLY A 103 -0.23 -13.80 4.46
N PRO A 104 -0.26 -13.02 3.35
CA PRO A 104 -1.25 -11.97 3.09
C PRO A 104 -2.72 -12.42 3.01
N GLU A 105 -3.04 -13.68 2.70
CA GLU A 105 -4.47 -14.09 2.66
C GLU A 105 -5.09 -14.23 4.06
N PHE A 106 -4.26 -14.41 5.11
CA PHE A 106 -4.72 -14.41 6.50
C PHE A 106 -4.33 -13.12 7.24
N GLU A 107 -3.26 -12.44 6.81
CA GLU A 107 -2.88 -11.13 7.31
C GLU A 107 -3.81 -10.03 6.80
N GLU A 108 -4.20 -9.98 5.52
CA GLU A 108 -5.14 -8.94 5.02
C GLU A 108 -6.53 -9.06 5.65
N ASP A 109 -6.99 -10.28 5.94
CA ASP A 109 -8.26 -10.51 6.65
C ASP A 109 -8.17 -10.16 8.14
N SER A 110 -7.03 -10.39 8.76
CA SER A 110 -6.77 -9.99 10.15
C SER A 110 -6.58 -8.48 10.27
N GLU A 111 -5.80 -7.87 9.38
CA GLU A 111 -5.41 -6.47 9.38
C GLU A 111 -6.56 -5.55 8.98
N ASP A 112 -7.35 -5.88 7.95
CA ASP A 112 -8.53 -5.09 7.60
C ASP A 112 -9.64 -5.21 8.67
N GLU A 113 -9.78 -6.39 9.28
CA GLU A 113 -10.73 -6.58 10.38
C GLU A 113 -10.25 -5.90 11.67
N GLN A 114 -8.95 -5.90 11.94
CA GLN A 114 -8.33 -5.17 13.06
C GLN A 114 -8.38 -3.66 12.83
N ALA A 115 -8.10 -3.17 11.62
CA ALA A 115 -8.20 -1.75 11.28
C ALA A 115 -9.64 -1.25 11.38
N ALA A 116 -10.63 -2.04 10.91
CA ALA A 116 -12.04 -1.70 11.08
C ALA A 116 -12.49 -1.75 12.55
N LYS A 117 -12.00 -2.71 13.34
CA LYS A 117 -12.25 -2.77 14.79
C LYS A 117 -11.62 -1.57 15.51
N GLN A 118 -10.39 -1.20 15.17
CA GLN A 118 -9.69 -0.03 15.71
C GLN A 118 -10.41 1.27 15.33
N GLU A 119 -10.85 1.44 14.07
CA GLU A 119 -11.62 2.63 13.68
C GLU A 119 -12.97 2.70 14.42
N LEU A 120 -13.64 1.57 14.64
CA LEU A 120 -14.89 1.52 15.41
C LEU A 120 -14.64 1.83 16.90
N GLU A 121 -13.54 1.34 17.46
CA GLU A 121 -13.11 1.60 18.84
C GLU A 121 -12.74 3.08 19.03
N GLU A 122 -12.01 3.68 18.10
CA GLU A 122 -11.67 5.10 18.11
C GLU A 122 -12.92 5.99 18.00
N LEU A 123 -13.90 5.60 17.17
CA LEU A 123 -15.19 6.30 17.07
C LEU A 123 -16.02 6.15 18.36
N ALA A 124 -15.94 5.00 19.03
CA ALA A 124 -16.58 4.79 20.32
C ALA A 124 -15.93 5.65 21.41
N ILE A 125 -14.60 5.79 21.40
CA ILE A 125 -13.85 6.67 22.30
C ILE A 125 -14.24 8.14 22.04
N GLN A 126 -14.29 8.59 20.78
CA GLN A 126 -14.73 9.96 20.43
C GLN A 126 -16.18 10.24 20.85
N ALA A 127 -17.05 9.23 20.88
CA ALA A 127 -18.43 9.38 21.32
C ALA A 127 -18.57 9.39 22.86
N ASN A 128 -17.68 8.71 23.58
CA ASN A 128 -17.73 8.55 25.04
C ASN A 128 -16.80 9.46 25.86
N VAL A 129 -15.83 10.15 25.27
CA VAL A 129 -14.99 11.12 26.00
C VAL A 129 -15.77 12.42 26.25
N LYS A 130 -16.35 12.52 27.44
CA LYS A 130 -16.55 13.79 28.13
C LYS A 130 -15.22 14.16 28.80
N VAL A 131 -14.67 15.29 28.35
CA VAL A 131 -13.74 16.19 29.05
C VAL A 131 -12.28 15.72 29.20
N GLU A 132 -11.41 16.61 28.72
CA GLU A 132 -9.97 16.76 28.96
C GLU A 132 -8.94 15.96 28.14
N GLU A 133 -7.93 16.74 27.72
CA GLU A 133 -6.57 16.38 27.28
C GLU A 133 -6.23 16.24 25.79
N GLU A 134 -5.56 17.29 25.31
CA GLU A 134 -4.22 17.26 24.73
C GLU A 134 -3.88 16.20 23.67
N ASN A 135 -4.10 16.62 22.42
CA ASN A 135 -3.04 16.78 21.42
C ASN A 135 -1.83 15.82 21.51
N THR A 136 -2.04 14.53 21.23
CA THR A 136 -0.97 13.66 20.72
C THR A 136 -1.48 12.82 19.55
N LYS A 137 -1.55 13.46 18.38
CA LYS A 137 -1.55 12.74 17.11
C LYS A 137 -0.21 12.02 16.94
N LYS A 138 -0.14 10.74 17.28
CA LYS A 138 0.88 9.85 16.70
C LYS A 138 0.56 9.69 15.21
N GLN A 139 1.24 10.45 14.37
CA GLN A 139 1.37 10.15 12.95
C GLN A 139 2.01 8.77 12.82
N LEU A 140 1.36 7.86 12.10
CA LEU A 140 2.01 6.68 11.55
C LEU A 140 3.10 7.17 10.58
N PRO A 141 4.30 6.56 10.56
CA PRO A 141 5.39 7.01 9.70
C PRO A 141 4.97 6.87 8.23
N GLU A 142 4.90 8.00 7.54
CA GLU A 142 4.73 8.05 6.09
C GLU A 142 6.07 7.57 5.49
N VAL A 143 6.11 6.31 5.07
CA VAL A 143 7.26 5.74 4.36
C VAL A 143 7.45 6.56 3.09
N GLN A 144 8.56 7.27 2.99
CA GLN A 144 8.94 8.00 1.78
C GLN A 144 9.22 6.96 0.70
N LEU A 145 8.30 6.85 -0.27
CA LEU A 145 8.48 5.98 -1.41
C LEU A 145 9.45 6.67 -2.37
N THR A 146 10.40 5.89 -2.86
CA THR A 146 11.34 6.31 -3.91
C THR A 146 10.57 6.50 -5.22
N GLU A 147 11.05 7.34 -6.14
CA GLU A 147 10.36 7.59 -7.43
C GLU A 147 10.02 6.28 -8.18
N GLU A 148 10.92 5.29 -8.11
CA GLU A 148 10.73 3.94 -8.66
C GLU A 148 9.56 3.19 -8.00
N GLU A 149 9.43 3.28 -6.67
CA GLU A 149 8.37 2.62 -5.90
C GLU A 149 7.00 3.26 -6.13
N GLU A 150 6.96 4.57 -6.40
CA GLU A 150 5.74 5.27 -6.81
C GLU A 150 5.27 4.83 -8.20
N VAL A 151 6.20 4.60 -9.14
CA VAL A 151 5.89 4.04 -10.46
C VAL A 151 5.39 2.61 -10.35
N ILE A 152 6.03 1.78 -9.51
CA ILE A 152 5.57 0.41 -9.25
C ILE A 152 4.16 0.40 -8.66
N LYS A 153 3.92 1.26 -7.66
CA LYS A 153 2.61 1.41 -7.04
C LYS A 153 1.55 1.84 -8.05
N SER A 154 1.86 2.80 -8.91
CA SER A 154 0.95 3.28 -9.96
C SER A 154 0.64 2.18 -10.98
N SER A 155 1.65 1.44 -11.45
CA SER A 155 1.47 0.27 -12.34
C SER A 155 0.60 -0.82 -11.71
N LEU A 156 0.76 -1.08 -10.40
CA LEU A 156 -0.04 -2.06 -9.68
C LEU A 156 -1.50 -1.63 -9.52
N MET A 157 -1.77 -0.33 -9.35
CA MET A 157 -3.13 0.20 -9.23
C MET A 157 -3.85 0.26 -10.58
N GLU A 158 -3.16 0.74 -11.61
CA GLU A 158 -3.75 0.96 -12.94
C GLU A 158 -3.70 -0.29 -13.85
N ASN A 159 -2.99 -1.35 -13.44
CA ASN A 159 -2.74 -2.54 -14.28
C ASN A 159 -2.08 -2.16 -15.61
N GLU A 160 -1.01 -1.38 -15.53
CA GLU A 160 -0.17 -1.03 -16.67
C GLU A 160 1.18 -1.78 -16.59
N PRO A 161 1.83 -2.10 -17.72
CA PRO A 161 3.17 -2.68 -17.71
C PRO A 161 4.18 -1.72 -17.09
N LEU A 162 5.15 -2.28 -16.36
CA LEU A 162 6.24 -1.47 -15.82
C LEU A 162 7.16 -1.03 -16.96
N PRO A 163 7.71 0.21 -16.89
CA PRO A 163 8.78 0.62 -17.79
C PRO A 163 9.95 -0.37 -17.76
N PRO A 164 10.54 -0.73 -18.93
CA PRO A 164 11.65 -1.67 -19.01
C PRO A 164 12.84 -1.29 -18.15
N GLU A 165 13.10 0.00 -17.95
CA GLU A 165 14.24 0.53 -17.19
C GLU A 165 14.16 0.14 -15.71
N ILE A 166 12.96 0.28 -15.11
CA ILE A 166 12.71 -0.11 -13.73
C ILE A 166 12.75 -1.63 -13.60
N LEU A 167 12.20 -2.32 -14.59
CA LEU A 167 12.20 -3.77 -14.62
C LEU A 167 13.63 -4.33 -14.70
N GLU A 168 14.50 -3.71 -15.49
CA GLU A 168 15.91 -4.06 -15.60
C GLU A 168 16.64 -3.85 -14.28
N ALA A 169 16.42 -2.72 -13.61
CA ALA A 169 17.05 -2.40 -12.33
C ALA A 169 16.72 -3.45 -11.26
N ILE A 170 15.43 -3.73 -11.06
CA ILE A 170 14.96 -4.69 -10.05
C ILE A 170 15.46 -6.10 -10.35
N LEU A 171 15.31 -6.55 -11.59
CA LEU A 171 15.65 -7.92 -11.93
C LEU A 171 17.15 -8.15 -11.98
N SER A 172 17.94 -7.16 -12.41
CA SER A 172 19.40 -7.26 -12.39
C SER A 172 19.93 -7.39 -10.96
N GLU A 173 19.34 -6.66 -10.02
CA GLU A 173 19.65 -6.82 -8.60
C GLU A 173 19.35 -8.26 -8.15
N TRP A 174 18.19 -8.81 -8.49
CA TRP A 174 17.80 -10.16 -8.04
C TRP A 174 18.60 -11.29 -8.70
N TRP A 175 19.04 -11.12 -9.95
CA TRP A 175 19.80 -12.16 -10.67
C TRP A 175 21.29 -12.13 -10.41
N LEU A 176 21.87 -10.94 -10.20
CA LEU A 176 23.31 -10.76 -10.14
C LEU A 176 23.81 -10.54 -8.70
N GLN A 177 22.99 -10.01 -7.80
CA GLN A 177 23.41 -9.74 -6.42
C GLN A 177 23.13 -10.92 -5.47
N GLU A 178 24.01 -11.08 -4.49
CA GLU A 178 23.78 -11.98 -3.37
C GLU A 178 22.82 -11.32 -2.35
N PRO A 179 21.94 -12.08 -1.68
CA PRO A 179 21.91 -13.54 -1.54
C PRO A 179 21.03 -14.28 -2.58
N ILE A 180 20.32 -13.54 -3.43
CA ILE A 180 19.29 -14.10 -4.32
C ILE A 180 19.93 -14.94 -5.43
N ARG A 181 21.08 -14.51 -5.95
CA ARG A 181 21.87 -15.23 -6.96
C ARG A 181 22.19 -16.67 -6.56
N SER A 182 22.52 -16.92 -5.28
CA SER A 182 22.96 -18.21 -4.75
C SER A 182 21.85 -19.05 -4.14
N THR A 183 20.74 -18.42 -3.73
CA THR A 183 19.61 -19.11 -3.08
C THR A 183 18.53 -19.54 -4.09
N GLY A 184 18.37 -18.78 -5.18
CA GLY A 184 17.22 -18.95 -6.09
C GLY A 184 15.95 -18.36 -5.49
N PHE A 185 14.91 -18.24 -6.32
CA PHE A 185 13.66 -17.58 -5.92
C PHE A 185 12.50 -18.01 -6.80
N ILE A 186 11.30 -17.72 -6.32
CA ILE A 186 10.06 -17.99 -7.04
C ILE A 186 9.37 -16.65 -7.30
N LEU A 187 9.10 -16.36 -8.57
CA LEU A 187 8.33 -15.19 -8.96
C LEU A 187 6.88 -15.59 -9.17
N ASP A 188 6.02 -15.01 -8.34
CA ASP A 188 4.58 -15.22 -8.40
C ASP A 188 3.91 -14.05 -9.11
N GLY A 189 3.20 -14.34 -10.19
CA GLY A 189 2.42 -13.33 -10.90
C GLY A 189 3.21 -12.46 -11.88
N PHE A 190 4.43 -12.88 -12.25
CA PHE A 190 5.25 -12.24 -13.26
C PHE A 190 5.73 -13.30 -14.30
N PRO A 191 5.80 -13.01 -15.61
CA PRO A 191 5.34 -11.80 -16.30
C PRO A 191 3.81 -11.70 -16.38
N ARG A 192 3.28 -10.47 -16.34
CA ARG A 192 1.85 -10.17 -16.47
C ARG A 192 1.45 -9.87 -17.90
N TYR A 193 2.33 -9.17 -18.62
CA TYR A 193 2.07 -8.69 -19.98
C TYR A 193 3.02 -9.36 -20.99
N PRO A 194 2.60 -9.49 -22.26
CA PRO A 194 3.46 -10.06 -23.30
C PRO A 194 4.74 -9.25 -23.51
N GLU A 195 4.71 -7.93 -23.31
CA GLU A 195 5.86 -7.04 -23.42
C GLU A 195 6.91 -7.37 -22.35
N GLU A 196 6.47 -7.58 -21.10
CA GLU A 196 7.33 -8.03 -20.00
C GLU A 196 7.95 -9.41 -20.30
N ALA A 197 7.17 -10.33 -20.90
CA ALA A 197 7.65 -11.65 -21.29
C ALA A 197 8.68 -11.59 -22.43
N GLN A 198 8.51 -10.67 -23.38
CA GLN A 198 9.49 -10.43 -24.45
C GLN A 198 10.79 -9.83 -23.91
N PHE A 199 10.68 -8.82 -23.05
CA PHE A 199 11.82 -8.21 -22.36
C PHE A 199 12.64 -9.26 -21.58
N TRP A 200 11.95 -10.23 -20.97
CA TRP A 200 12.59 -11.36 -20.31
C TRP A 200 13.35 -12.29 -21.24
N GLY A 201 12.76 -12.63 -22.40
CA GLY A 201 13.39 -13.52 -23.37
C GLY A 201 14.75 -13.03 -23.88
N SER A 202 15.03 -11.72 -23.76
CA SER A 202 16.33 -11.13 -24.14
C SER A 202 17.39 -11.16 -23.04
N TRP A 203 17.03 -11.07 -21.76
CA TRP A 203 18.00 -10.81 -20.69
C TRP A 203 18.03 -11.89 -19.60
N ILE A 204 16.89 -12.50 -19.28
CA ILE A 204 16.72 -13.32 -18.08
C ILE A 204 16.00 -14.63 -18.40
N PHE A 205 16.68 -15.73 -18.08
CA PHE A 205 16.17 -17.08 -18.28
C PHE A 205 15.81 -17.70 -16.93
N PRO A 206 14.51 -17.85 -16.59
CA PRO A 206 14.11 -18.71 -15.48
C PRO A 206 14.37 -20.18 -15.85
N ASP A 207 14.71 -20.99 -14.86
CA ASP A 207 14.96 -22.43 -15.09
C ASP A 207 13.66 -23.18 -15.41
N ALA A 208 12.53 -22.70 -14.87
CA ALA A 208 11.22 -23.27 -15.14
C ALA A 208 10.09 -22.23 -15.02
N THR A 209 9.10 -22.36 -15.89
CA THR A 209 7.84 -21.60 -15.80
C THR A 209 6.68 -22.57 -15.60
N VAL A 210 5.96 -22.42 -14.50
CA VAL A 210 4.78 -23.22 -14.16
C VAL A 210 3.52 -22.45 -14.56
N LEU A 211 2.81 -22.98 -15.55
CA LEU A 211 1.56 -22.41 -16.06
C LEU A 211 0.36 -23.06 -15.36
N TYR A 212 -0.32 -22.29 -14.51
CA TYR A 212 -1.57 -22.70 -13.90
C TYR A 212 -2.72 -22.47 -14.88
N LYS A 213 -3.25 -23.56 -15.44
CA LYS A 213 -4.50 -23.54 -16.20
C LYS A 213 -5.65 -23.90 -15.28
N CYS A 214 -6.27 -22.90 -14.66
CA CYS A 214 -7.57 -23.09 -14.01
C CYS A 214 -8.66 -22.71 -15.02
N PHE A 215 -9.32 -23.71 -15.61
CA PHE A 215 -10.48 -23.51 -16.48
C PHE A 215 -11.79 -23.91 -15.79
N ASP A 216 -12.80 -23.07 -16.03
CA ASP A 216 -14.27 -23.16 -15.94
C ASP A 216 -14.97 -23.63 -14.66
N ARG A 217 -14.43 -24.55 -13.87
CA ARG A 217 -15.23 -25.20 -12.81
C ARG A 217 -15.14 -24.57 -11.43
N LEU A 218 -14.00 -23.99 -11.06
CA LEU A 218 -13.75 -23.47 -9.70
C LEU A 218 -13.68 -21.95 -9.61
N LEU A 219 -13.27 -21.28 -10.71
CA LEU A 219 -13.12 -19.83 -10.78
C LEU A 219 -14.42 -19.06 -10.53
N PRO A 220 -15.58 -19.42 -11.14
CA PRO A 220 -16.82 -18.67 -10.94
C PRO A 220 -17.25 -18.62 -9.47
N ALA A 221 -17.22 -19.75 -8.76
CA ALA A 221 -17.61 -19.83 -7.35
C ALA A 221 -16.66 -19.03 -6.42
N GLN A 222 -15.36 -18.99 -6.74
CA GLN A 222 -14.39 -18.19 -5.98
C GLN A 222 -14.54 -16.69 -6.27
N ILE A 223 -14.80 -16.32 -7.53
CA ILE A 223 -15.09 -14.94 -7.93
C ILE A 223 -16.36 -14.44 -7.24
N GLU A 224 -17.41 -15.25 -7.13
CA GLU A 224 -18.63 -14.89 -6.40
C GLU A 224 -18.37 -14.66 -4.91
N LYS A 225 -17.60 -15.55 -4.26
CA LYS A 225 -17.18 -15.37 -2.86
C LYS A 225 -16.39 -14.08 -2.68
N TRP A 226 -15.46 -13.78 -3.60
CA TRP A 226 -14.68 -12.56 -3.59
C TRP A 226 -15.56 -11.32 -3.79
N LYS A 227 -16.49 -11.32 -4.77
CA LYS A 227 -17.45 -10.23 -4.99
C LYS A 227 -18.31 -9.97 -3.76
N LEU A 228 -18.80 -11.03 -3.10
CA LEU A 228 -19.57 -10.91 -1.86
C LEU A 228 -18.72 -10.29 -0.74
N LYS A 229 -17.45 -10.67 -0.64
CA LYS A 229 -16.50 -10.10 0.32
C LYS A 229 -16.23 -8.62 0.05
N GLN A 230 -16.04 -8.23 -1.22
CA GLN A 230 -15.88 -6.82 -1.61
C GLN A 230 -17.14 -5.99 -1.31
N LYS A 231 -18.32 -6.54 -1.57
CA LYS A 231 -19.59 -5.90 -1.21
C LYS A 231 -19.68 -5.64 0.30
N LYS A 232 -19.35 -6.63 1.13
CA LYS A 232 -19.28 -6.46 2.59
C LYS A 232 -18.25 -5.41 3.02
N LYS A 233 -17.07 -5.36 2.39
CA LYS A 233 -16.05 -4.31 2.66
C LYS A 233 -16.58 -2.92 2.31
N LEU A 234 -17.26 -2.77 1.17
CA LEU A 234 -17.85 -1.50 0.74
C LEU A 234 -18.96 -1.03 1.69
N GLU A 235 -19.85 -1.94 2.09
CA GLU A 235 -20.93 -1.67 3.05
C GLU A 235 -20.37 -1.22 4.42
N ARG A 236 -19.31 -1.89 4.92
CA ARG A 236 -18.60 -1.48 6.14
C ARG A 236 -17.99 -0.08 6.02
N LYS A 237 -17.29 0.21 4.93
CA LYS A 237 -16.72 1.56 4.67
C LYS A 237 -17.80 2.64 4.64
N LYS A 238 -18.95 2.34 4.02
CA LYS A 238 -20.11 3.26 4.00
C LYS A 238 -20.66 3.50 5.40
N LEU A 239 -20.85 2.44 6.20
CA LEU A 239 -21.33 2.56 7.58
C LEU A 239 -20.40 3.41 8.45
N ILE A 240 -19.09 3.19 8.34
CA ILE A 240 -18.08 3.97 9.08
C ILE A 240 -18.13 5.44 8.65
N LYS A 241 -18.23 5.72 7.34
CA LYS A 241 -18.37 7.09 6.83
C LYS A 241 -19.62 7.77 7.37
N ASP A 242 -20.76 7.09 7.33
CA ASP A 242 -22.03 7.62 7.83
C ASP A 242 -21.95 7.88 9.35
N MET A 243 -21.33 6.98 10.13
CA MET A 243 -21.14 7.17 11.57
C MET A 243 -20.19 8.34 11.88
N LYS A 244 -19.08 8.48 11.15
CA LYS A 244 -18.17 9.64 11.23
C LYS A 244 -18.93 10.96 10.95
N THR A 245 -19.82 10.97 9.96
CA THR A 245 -20.63 12.18 9.68
C THR A 245 -21.62 12.50 10.78
N LYS A 246 -22.30 11.50 11.36
CA LYS A 246 -23.22 11.70 12.49
C LYS A 246 -22.51 12.26 13.71
N ILE A 247 -21.37 11.66 14.09
CA ILE A 247 -20.55 12.13 15.22
C ILE A 247 -20.12 13.59 15.00
N ARG A 248 -19.67 13.94 13.80
CA ARG A 248 -19.30 15.33 13.46
C ARG A 248 -20.49 16.30 13.61
N VAL A 249 -21.67 15.92 13.14
CA VAL A 249 -22.88 16.75 13.27
C VAL A 249 -23.27 16.93 14.74
N ASP A 250 -23.24 15.87 15.53
CA ASP A 250 -23.56 15.93 16.97
C ASP A 250 -22.55 16.77 17.75
N MET A 251 -21.26 16.67 17.44
CA MET A 251 -20.22 17.53 18.01
C MET A 251 -20.45 19.01 17.67
N ILE A 252 -20.80 19.31 16.43
CA ILE A 252 -21.13 20.68 16.00
C ILE A 252 -22.38 21.18 16.75
N ALA A 253 -23.41 20.36 16.92
CA ALA A 253 -24.64 20.71 17.63
C ALA A 253 -24.36 20.99 19.12
N LYS A 254 -23.58 20.13 19.79
CA LYS A 254 -23.14 20.34 21.18
C LYS A 254 -22.37 21.66 21.32
N ARG A 255 -21.41 21.93 20.44
CA ARG A 255 -20.63 23.18 20.48
C ARG A 255 -21.48 24.43 20.23
N ARG A 256 -22.47 24.34 19.33
CA ARG A 256 -23.43 25.44 19.10
C ARG A 256 -24.28 25.72 20.35
N ALA A 257 -24.73 24.68 21.06
CA ALA A 257 -25.49 24.84 22.29
C ALA A 257 -24.66 25.50 23.41
N GLU A 258 -23.39 25.11 23.57
CA GLU A 258 -22.45 25.76 24.50
C GLU A 258 -22.26 27.25 24.21
N LEU A 259 -22.04 27.61 22.94
CA LEU A 259 -21.87 29.01 22.52
C LEU A 259 -23.13 29.85 22.77
N ILE A 260 -24.32 29.27 22.64
CA ILE A 260 -25.59 29.94 22.96
C ILE A 260 -25.68 30.19 24.47
N LEU A 261 -25.37 29.18 25.30
CA LEU A 261 -25.34 29.33 26.76
C LEU A 261 -24.34 30.39 27.23
N GLU A 262 -23.16 30.45 26.62
CA GLU A 262 -22.14 31.46 26.92
C GLU A 262 -22.61 32.87 26.54
N ARG A 263 -23.24 33.03 25.37
CA ARG A 263 -23.85 34.31 24.95
C ARG A 263 -24.97 34.75 25.87
N ASP A 264 -25.81 33.82 26.32
CA ASP A 264 -26.90 34.12 27.25
C ASP A 264 -26.38 34.48 28.64
N LYS A 265 -25.29 33.86 29.09
CA LYS A 265 -24.61 34.23 30.34
C LYS A 265 -24.02 35.64 30.24
N LYS A 266 -23.27 35.95 29.17
CA LYS A 266 -22.73 37.30 28.92
C LYS A 266 -23.83 38.35 28.83
N ARG A 267 -24.94 38.04 28.15
CA ARG A 267 -26.11 38.95 28.07
C ARG A 267 -26.72 39.21 29.45
N ARG A 268 -26.85 38.17 30.29
CA ARG A 268 -27.33 38.31 31.67
C ARG A 268 -26.37 39.15 32.51
N GLU A 269 -25.06 38.92 32.41
CA GLU A 269 -24.04 39.70 33.13
C GLU A 269 -24.07 41.18 32.73
N VAL A 270 -24.15 41.50 31.44
CA VAL A 270 -24.27 42.88 30.94
C VAL A 270 -25.56 43.54 31.44
N ARG A 271 -26.68 42.82 31.45
CA ARG A 271 -27.96 43.31 31.97
C ARG A 271 -27.93 43.55 33.48
N SER A 272 -27.23 42.69 34.23
CA SER A 272 -27.03 42.89 35.67
C SER A 272 -26.13 44.11 35.96
N HIS A 273 -25.06 44.31 35.18
CA HIS A 273 -24.19 45.48 35.31
C HIS A 273 -24.93 46.79 35.01
N SER A 274 -25.76 46.84 33.96
CA SER A 274 -26.55 48.05 33.65
C SER A 274 -27.62 48.36 34.69
N VAL A 275 -28.23 47.34 35.29
CA VAL A 275 -29.20 47.51 36.41
C VAL A 275 -28.51 48.03 37.67
N VAL A 276 -27.30 47.55 38.00
CA VAL A 276 -26.50 48.07 39.12
C VAL A 276 -26.12 49.53 38.88
N GLN A 277 -25.68 49.88 37.67
CA GLN A 277 -25.30 51.26 37.31
C GLN A 277 -26.50 52.22 37.33
N GLY A 278 -27.66 51.78 36.85
CA GLY A 278 -28.92 52.53 36.95
C GLY A 278 -29.35 52.74 38.41
N ARG A 279 -29.20 51.74 39.28
CA ARG A 279 -29.57 51.85 40.71
C ARG A 279 -28.70 52.85 41.47
N VAL A 280 -27.39 52.88 41.18
CA VAL A 280 -26.44 53.86 41.75
C VAL A 280 -26.77 55.29 41.30
N GLN A 281 -27.15 55.47 40.03
CA GLN A 281 -27.56 56.78 39.50
C GLN A 281 -28.84 57.30 40.14
N TRP A 282 -29.84 56.44 40.38
CA TRP A 282 -31.07 56.80 41.09
C TRP A 282 -30.85 57.17 42.56
N HIS A 283 -29.92 56.51 43.26
CA HIS A 283 -29.58 56.87 44.65
C HIS A 283 -28.95 58.27 44.75
N ASN A 284 -28.16 58.71 43.76
CA ASN A 284 -27.62 60.06 43.73
C ASN A 284 -28.67 61.15 43.46
N HIS A 285 -29.71 60.86 42.66
CA HIS A 285 -30.78 61.83 42.38
C HIS A 285 -31.81 61.97 43.52
N SER A 286 -31.84 61.02 44.47
CA SER A 286 -32.80 61.03 45.58
C SER A 286 -32.41 61.94 46.75
N SER A 287 -31.19 62.51 46.73
CA SER A 287 -30.67 63.39 47.79
C SER A 287 -31.00 64.88 47.59
N LEU A 288 -31.73 65.24 46.53
CA LEU A 288 -32.19 66.61 46.29
C LEU A 288 -33.67 66.73 46.68
N GLN A 289 -33.94 67.28 47.87
CA GLN A 289 -35.30 67.62 48.28
C GLN A 289 -35.84 68.78 47.41
N PRO A 290 -37.09 68.70 46.91
CA PRO A 290 -37.72 69.83 46.23
C PRO A 290 -38.15 70.89 47.26
N GLY A 291 -37.67 72.12 47.08
CA GLY A 291 -38.11 73.28 47.85
C GLY A 291 -39.58 73.64 47.57
N THR A 292 -40.33 73.94 48.62
CA THR A 292 -41.74 74.36 48.58
C THR A 292 -41.97 75.62 47.71
N PRO A 293 -42.98 75.65 46.81
CA PRO A 293 -43.31 76.84 46.05
C PRO A 293 -44.09 77.86 46.88
N GLY A 294 -43.64 79.12 46.89
CA GLY A 294 -44.30 80.24 47.55
C GLY A 294 -45.53 80.75 46.79
N LEU A 295 -46.63 80.93 47.53
CA LEU A 295 -47.87 81.58 47.11
C LEU A 295 -47.60 83.03 46.63
N LYS A 296 -47.98 83.34 45.38
CA LYS A 296 -48.20 84.72 44.93
C LYS A 296 -49.55 84.84 44.21
N GLY A 297 -50.25 85.90 44.57
CA GLY A 297 -51.70 86.09 44.44
C GLY A 297 -52.23 86.29 43.02
N SER A 298 -53.53 86.00 42.92
CA SER A 298 -54.40 86.18 41.76
C SER A 298 -54.74 87.65 41.51
N PRO A 299 -54.91 88.08 40.26
CA PRO A 299 -55.78 89.20 39.93
C PRO A 299 -57.13 88.69 39.41
N HIS A 300 -58.18 89.31 39.95
CA HIS A 300 -59.57 89.22 39.57
C HIS A 300 -59.81 89.48 38.08
N LEU A 301 -60.67 88.68 37.45
CA LEU A 301 -61.49 89.11 36.31
C LEU A 301 -62.88 88.47 36.43
N SER A 302 -63.87 89.32 36.68
CA SER A 302 -65.29 89.05 36.76
C SER A 302 -65.90 88.84 35.37
N LEU A 303 -66.77 87.83 35.27
CA LEU A 303 -67.67 87.60 34.14
C LEU A 303 -68.91 88.51 34.26
N SER A 304 -69.29 89.17 33.16
CA SER A 304 -70.67 89.57 32.91
C SER A 304 -71.00 89.37 31.43
N LYS A 305 -72.15 88.73 31.22
CA LYS A 305 -72.83 88.46 29.94
C LYS A 305 -73.40 89.75 29.33
N CYS A 306 -73.65 89.64 28.01
CA CYS A 306 -74.34 90.53 27.06
C CYS A 306 -73.41 91.46 26.28
#